data_AF-A0A7S1Z2X3-F1
#
_entry.id   AF-A0A7S1Z2X3-F1
#
_cell.length_a   1.000
_cell.length_b   1.000
_cell.length_c   1.000
_cell.angle_alpha   90.00
_cell.angle_beta   90.00
_cell.angle_gamma   90.00
#
_symmetry.space_group_name_H-M   'P 1'
#
loop_
_entity.id
_entity.type
_entity.pdbx_description
1 polymer ?
#
loop_
_entity_poly.entity_id
_entity_poly.type
_entity_poly.pdbx_seq_one_letter_code
_entity_poly.pdbx_strand_id
1 'polypeptide(L)'
;MTKNELLFSCLGVATNTMFLIAAVSFVGFSAFELNGKARTNFASVTYVISFIFFTLSGVLEFTTDVILTKQGKKRNHLHSRYTSKSKLNIIISVIFIVGAILDMTAFVLWQERTFALEKRVLFASAHTWLLSALLSIYGVVDEIDFLDTSDILVFAGNILFSIGSVIDVIVRYLDNYAPKAEDNIKKLEFSSSPFWLANALCFLLADITRSAHLRKQKKNREDAYRLEQVGHLTEKSEEDNNSTSTENEHKSKKINNKTDKEGKDTESQKKSKQVKEPEEESFNDNL
;
A
#
# COMPACT_ATOMS: atom_id res chain seq x y z
N MET A 1 16.15 1.34 -0.92
CA MET A 1 15.00 1.00 -0.06
C MET A 1 15.47 1.02 1.39
N THR A 2 14.89 1.85 2.24
CA THR A 2 15.29 1.91 3.67
C THR A 2 14.71 0.73 4.46
N LYS A 3 15.27 0.40 5.62
CA LYS A 3 14.72 -0.67 6.50
C LYS A 3 13.25 -0.42 6.86
N ASN A 4 12.88 0.85 7.04
CA ASN A 4 11.51 1.26 7.35
C ASN A 4 10.55 0.98 6.19
N GLU A 5 11.01 1.16 4.94
CA GLU A 5 10.18 0.90 3.76
C GLU A 5 9.79 -0.58 3.63
N LEU A 6 10.74 -1.46 3.91
CA LEU A 6 10.48 -2.90 3.89
C LEU A 6 9.53 -3.32 5.01
N LEU A 7 9.71 -2.73 6.20
CA LEU A 7 8.83 -2.98 7.34
C LEU A 7 7.38 -2.59 7.04
N PHE A 8 7.14 -1.39 6.50
CA PHE A 8 5.79 -0.93 6.17
C PHE A 8 5.14 -1.73 5.04
N SER A 9 5.91 -2.14 4.03
CA SER A 9 5.42 -3.05 2.98
C SER A 9 5.01 -4.41 3.54
N CYS A 10 5.81 -5.01 4.44
CA CYS A 10 5.45 -6.25 5.13
C CYS A 10 4.22 -6.09 6.03
N LEU A 11 4.13 -4.96 6.73
CA LEU A 11 2.99 -4.64 7.60
C LEU A 11 1.70 -4.51 6.80
N GLY A 12 1.77 -3.93 5.60
CA GLY A 12 0.61 -3.84 4.71
C GLY A 12 0.08 -5.18 4.24
N VAL A 13 1.00 -6.05 3.76
CA VAL A 13 0.65 -7.43 3.39
C VAL A 13 0.05 -8.19 4.58
N ALA A 14 0.63 -8.06 5.77
CA ALA A 14 0.07 -8.68 6.97
C ALA A 14 -1.33 -8.16 7.31
N THR A 15 -1.52 -6.84 7.24
CA THR A 15 -2.80 -6.16 7.52
C THR A 15 -3.90 -6.62 6.57
N ASN A 16 -3.60 -6.70 5.27
CA ASN A 16 -4.54 -7.19 4.26
C ASN A 16 -4.72 -8.71 4.25
N THR A 17 -3.74 -9.48 4.71
CA THR A 17 -3.90 -10.93 4.94
C THR A 17 -4.88 -11.18 6.08
N MET A 18 -4.77 -10.43 7.19
CA MET A 18 -5.75 -10.49 8.27
C MET A 18 -7.15 -10.12 7.78
N PHE A 19 -7.26 -9.06 6.96
CA PHE A 19 -8.54 -8.65 6.37
C PHE A 19 -9.14 -9.75 5.48
N LEU A 20 -8.32 -10.43 4.67
CA LEU A 20 -8.77 -11.56 3.85
C LEU A 20 -9.23 -12.75 4.69
N ILE A 21 -8.49 -13.11 5.75
CA ILE A 21 -8.91 -14.17 6.67
C ILE A 21 -10.26 -13.81 7.30
N ALA A 22 -10.43 -12.55 7.71
CA ALA A 22 -11.68 -12.06 8.26
C ALA A 22 -12.85 -12.20 7.27
N ALA A 23 -12.64 -11.79 6.01
CA ALA A 23 -13.65 -11.89 4.95
C ALA A 23 -14.00 -13.34 4.61
N VAL A 24 -13.01 -14.25 4.54
CA VAL A 24 -13.25 -15.69 4.31
C VAL A 24 -14.06 -16.29 5.45
N SER A 25 -13.71 -15.97 6.71
CA SER A 25 -14.47 -16.41 7.87
C SER A 25 -15.89 -15.83 7.87
N PHE A 26 -16.06 -14.55 7.52
CA PHE A 26 -17.39 -13.94 7.39
C PHE A 26 -18.26 -14.67 6.36
N VAL A 27 -17.75 -14.90 5.15
CA VAL A 27 -18.44 -15.66 4.10
C VAL A 27 -18.81 -17.07 4.60
N GLY A 28 -17.90 -17.72 5.32
CA GLY A 28 -18.14 -19.01 5.95
C GLY A 28 -19.31 -18.96 6.93
N PHE A 29 -19.34 -17.96 7.81
CA PHE A 29 -20.47 -17.75 8.73
C PHE A 29 -21.78 -17.48 7.98
N SER A 30 -21.80 -16.57 7.02
CA SER A 30 -22.99 -16.24 6.23
C SER A 30 -23.53 -17.47 5.49
N ALA A 31 -22.66 -18.38 5.04
CA ALA A 31 -23.06 -19.65 4.47
C ALA A 31 -23.71 -20.58 5.50
N PHE A 32 -23.21 -20.64 6.75
CA PHE A 32 -23.88 -21.38 7.82
C PHE A 32 -25.24 -20.78 8.15
N GLU A 33 -25.35 -19.45 8.18
CA GLU A 33 -26.59 -18.74 8.44
C GLU A 33 -27.66 -19.01 7.39
N LEU A 34 -27.31 -18.91 6.10
CA LEU A 34 -28.21 -19.22 5.00
C LEU A 34 -28.76 -20.65 5.08
N ASN A 35 -27.97 -21.60 5.60
CA ASN A 35 -28.36 -22.99 5.79
C ASN A 35 -29.07 -23.27 7.14
N GLY A 36 -29.43 -22.23 7.90
CA GLY A 36 -30.10 -22.36 9.20
C GLY A 36 -29.21 -22.91 10.32
N LYS A 37 -27.88 -22.87 10.15
CA LYS A 37 -26.88 -23.44 11.07
C LYS A 37 -26.05 -22.38 11.82
N ALA A 38 -26.49 -21.11 11.81
CA ALA A 38 -25.79 -20.00 12.47
C ALA A 38 -25.53 -20.21 13.97
N ARG A 39 -26.39 -20.98 14.67
CA ARG A 39 -26.27 -21.25 16.12
C ARG A 39 -25.37 -22.42 16.48
N THR A 40 -24.71 -23.04 15.52
CA THR A 40 -23.72 -24.07 15.84
C THR A 40 -22.48 -23.43 16.47
N ASN A 41 -21.80 -24.15 17.36
CA ASN A 41 -20.54 -23.68 17.96
C ASN A 41 -19.52 -23.31 16.87
N PHE A 42 -19.47 -24.11 15.80
CA PHE A 42 -18.56 -23.86 14.69
C PHE A 42 -18.87 -22.57 13.94
N ALA A 43 -20.14 -22.28 13.64
CA ALA A 43 -20.53 -21.01 13.01
C ALA A 43 -20.19 -19.82 13.92
N SER A 44 -20.49 -19.92 15.21
CA SER A 44 -20.18 -18.87 16.18
C SER A 44 -18.67 -18.60 16.29
N VAL A 45 -17.85 -19.65 16.34
CA VAL A 45 -16.37 -19.53 16.33
C VAL A 45 -15.90 -18.86 15.04
N THR A 46 -16.44 -19.27 13.89
CA THR A 46 -16.08 -18.69 12.59
C THR A 46 -16.40 -17.19 12.55
N TYR A 47 -17.55 -16.77 13.09
CA TYR A 47 -17.91 -15.35 13.19
C TYR A 47 -16.98 -14.57 14.12
N VAL A 48 -16.66 -15.12 15.30
CA VAL A 48 -15.73 -14.49 16.25
C VAL A 48 -14.34 -14.34 15.65
N ILE A 49 -13.85 -15.35 14.92
CA ILE A 49 -12.58 -15.27 14.18
C ILE A 49 -12.63 -14.12 13.17
N SER A 50 -13.73 -14.01 12.40
CA SER A 50 -13.91 -12.93 11.45
C SER A 50 -13.77 -11.56 12.12
N PHE A 51 -14.49 -11.33 13.22
CA PHE A 51 -14.44 -10.09 13.97
C PHE A 51 -13.04 -9.76 14.52
N ILE A 52 -12.36 -10.75 15.12
CA ILE A 52 -11.00 -10.58 15.65
C ILE A 52 -10.07 -10.10 14.54
N PHE A 53 -10.10 -10.75 13.39
CA PHE A 53 -9.21 -10.39 12.29
C PHE A 53 -9.61 -9.08 11.60
N PHE A 54 -10.89 -8.72 11.48
CA PHE A 54 -11.32 -7.39 11.01
C PHE A 54 -10.79 -6.29 11.93
N THR A 55 -10.97 -6.46 13.24
CA THR A 55 -10.54 -5.47 14.25
C THR A 55 -9.03 -5.33 14.27
N LEU A 56 -8.28 -6.45 14.33
CA LEU A 56 -6.82 -6.42 14.29
C LEU A 56 -6.29 -5.77 13.01
N SER A 57 -6.89 -6.09 11.87
CA SER A 57 -6.55 -5.48 10.59
C SER A 57 -6.77 -3.95 10.62
N GLY A 58 -7.91 -3.49 11.12
CA GLY A 58 -8.19 -2.06 11.27
C GLY A 58 -7.22 -1.37 12.24
N VAL A 59 -6.88 -2.01 13.37
CA VAL A 59 -5.95 -1.48 14.37
C VAL A 59 -4.53 -1.37 13.82
N LEU A 60 -4.06 -2.35 13.04
CA LEU A 60 -2.73 -2.29 12.41
C LEU A 60 -2.65 -1.16 11.38
N GLU A 61 -3.70 -0.98 10.56
CA GLU A 61 -3.78 0.12 9.60
C GLU A 61 -3.76 1.48 10.32
N PHE A 62 -4.65 1.65 11.32
CA PHE A 62 -4.68 2.84 12.17
C PHE A 62 -3.33 3.15 12.80
N THR A 63 -2.68 2.15 13.39
CA THR A 63 -1.38 2.31 14.06
C THR A 63 -0.31 2.75 13.06
N THR A 64 -0.32 2.18 11.87
CA THR A 64 0.60 2.54 10.78
C THR A 64 0.42 4.00 10.38
N ASP A 65 -0.81 4.44 10.16
CA ASP A 65 -1.09 5.83 9.77
C ASP A 65 -0.76 6.84 10.87
N VAL A 66 -1.02 6.51 12.14
CA VAL A 66 -0.64 7.37 13.28
C VAL A 66 0.87 7.52 13.36
N ILE A 67 1.63 6.44 13.21
CA ILE A 67 3.10 6.47 13.23
C ILE A 67 3.64 7.34 12.07
N LEU A 68 3.13 7.12 10.85
CA LEU A 68 3.57 7.88 9.68
C LEU A 68 3.24 9.38 9.80
N THR A 69 2.03 9.70 10.28
CA THR A 69 1.60 11.08 10.53
C THR A 69 2.50 11.77 11.56
N LYS A 70 2.82 11.09 12.67
CA LYS A 70 3.72 11.64 13.70
C LYS A 70 5.15 11.84 13.20
N GLN A 71 5.61 11.02 12.26
CA GLN A 71 6.93 11.19 11.63
C GLN A 71 6.95 12.26 10.54
N GLY A 72 5.83 12.93 10.25
CA GLY A 72 5.73 13.90 9.14
C GLY A 72 5.95 13.26 7.76
N LYS A 73 5.85 11.94 7.66
CA LYS A 73 6.08 11.21 6.42
C LYS A 73 4.75 11.03 5.69
N LYS A 74 4.72 11.42 4.42
CA LYS A 74 3.63 11.03 3.53
C LYS A 74 3.69 9.52 3.26
N ARG A 75 2.53 8.90 3.06
CA ARG A 75 2.37 7.51 2.56
C ARG A 75 2.83 7.44 1.08
N ASN A 76 4.07 7.83 0.78
CA ASN A 76 4.60 7.76 -0.57
C ASN A 76 4.80 6.28 -0.92
N HIS A 77 3.87 5.70 -1.67
CA HIS A 77 3.96 4.41 -2.35
C HIS A 77 4.26 3.17 -1.48
N LEU A 78 4.01 3.24 -0.16
CA LEU A 78 4.53 2.24 0.78
C LEU A 78 3.52 1.24 1.34
N HIS A 79 2.25 1.66 1.43
CA HIS A 79 1.08 0.84 1.72
C HIS A 79 -0.07 1.83 1.97
N SER A 80 -1.22 1.65 1.31
CA SER A 80 -2.45 2.31 1.74
C SER A 80 -3.66 1.53 1.26
N ARG A 81 -4.56 1.19 2.19
CA ARG A 81 -5.84 0.56 1.84
C ARG A 81 -6.85 1.56 1.30
N TYR A 82 -6.87 2.78 1.84
CA TYR A 82 -7.95 3.74 1.57
C TYR A 82 -7.51 4.96 0.76
N THR A 83 -6.41 5.65 1.09
CA THR A 83 -5.95 6.87 0.37
C THR A 83 -4.50 7.20 0.72
N SER A 84 -3.75 7.95 -0.08
CA SER A 84 -2.41 8.44 0.29
C SER A 84 -2.43 9.45 1.46
N LYS A 85 -3.59 10.05 1.76
CA LYS A 85 -3.79 11.02 2.84
C LYS A 85 -3.87 10.32 4.22
N SER A 86 -2.74 10.22 4.93
CA SER A 86 -2.66 9.55 6.24
C SER A 86 -3.68 10.02 7.29
N LYS A 87 -3.99 11.33 7.36
CA LYS A 87 -5.02 11.84 8.30
C LYS A 87 -6.42 11.29 7.99
N LEU A 88 -6.76 11.16 6.71
CA LEU A 88 -8.04 10.63 6.28
C LEU A 88 -8.11 9.11 6.53
N ASN A 89 -7.02 8.37 6.28
CA ASN A 89 -6.94 6.95 6.66
C ASN A 89 -7.18 6.73 8.15
N ILE A 90 -6.61 7.57 9.04
CA ILE A 90 -6.86 7.47 10.49
C ILE A 90 -8.36 7.53 10.78
N ILE A 91 -9.08 8.49 10.18
CA ILE A 91 -10.52 8.66 10.36
C ILE A 91 -11.27 7.42 9.83
N ILE A 92 -10.93 6.97 8.62
CA ILE A 92 -11.54 5.81 7.98
C ILE A 92 -11.32 4.54 8.81
N SER A 93 -10.11 4.31 9.31
CA SER A 93 -9.76 3.17 10.16
C SER A 93 -10.52 3.20 11.48
N VAL A 94 -10.69 4.37 12.12
CA VAL A 94 -11.50 4.50 13.34
C VAL A 94 -12.95 4.11 13.06
N ILE A 95 -13.55 4.64 11.99
CA ILE A 95 -14.94 4.31 11.62
C ILE A 95 -15.09 2.82 11.30
N PHE A 96 -14.12 2.24 10.58
CA PHE A 96 -14.05 0.82 10.27
C PHE A 96 -14.01 -0.04 11.56
N ILE A 97 -13.14 0.32 12.51
CA ILE A 97 -13.02 -0.38 13.80
C ILE A 97 -14.34 -0.28 14.58
N VAL A 98 -14.97 0.90 14.60
CA VAL A 98 -16.28 1.11 15.25
C VAL A 98 -17.34 0.21 14.62
N GLY A 99 -17.41 0.11 13.29
CA GLY A 99 -18.32 -0.80 12.60
C GLY A 99 -18.14 -2.25 13.01
N ALA A 100 -16.88 -2.73 13.02
CA ALA A 100 -16.58 -4.09 13.50
C ALA A 100 -17.06 -4.31 14.94
N ILE A 101 -16.82 -3.36 15.85
CA ILE A 101 -17.24 -3.47 17.26
C ILE A 101 -18.77 -3.51 17.39
N LEU A 102 -19.48 -2.73 16.57
CA LEU A 102 -20.94 -2.75 16.53
C LEU A 102 -21.45 -4.12 16.04
N ASP A 103 -20.85 -4.70 15.01
CA ASP A 103 -21.21 -6.06 14.54
C ASP A 103 -21.02 -7.11 15.62
N MET A 104 -19.90 -7.08 16.34
CA MET A 104 -19.69 -8.00 17.47
C MET A 104 -20.71 -7.79 18.59
N THR A 105 -21.04 -6.52 18.89
CA THR A 105 -22.05 -6.19 19.89
C THR A 105 -23.42 -6.72 19.48
N ALA A 106 -23.80 -6.54 18.21
CA ALA A 106 -25.02 -7.12 17.66
C ALA A 106 -25.04 -8.64 17.77
N PHE A 107 -23.94 -9.31 17.44
CA PHE A 107 -23.84 -10.76 17.56
C PHE A 107 -24.02 -11.28 18.99
N VAL A 108 -23.44 -10.59 19.98
CA VAL A 108 -23.66 -10.93 21.40
C VAL A 108 -25.14 -10.75 21.77
N LEU A 109 -25.75 -9.64 21.37
CA LEU A 109 -27.17 -9.39 21.61
C LEU A 109 -28.08 -10.43 20.94
N TRP A 110 -27.70 -10.89 19.75
CA TRP A 110 -28.39 -11.95 19.01
C TRP A 110 -28.33 -13.29 19.77
N GLN A 111 -27.16 -13.64 20.35
CA GLN A 111 -26.99 -14.83 21.20
C GLN A 111 -27.84 -14.74 22.46
N GLU A 112 -27.91 -13.56 23.08
CA GLU A 112 -28.73 -13.29 24.27
C GLU A 112 -30.24 -13.16 23.97
N ARG A 113 -30.63 -13.20 22.69
CA ARG A 113 -32.03 -13.06 22.21
C ARG A 113 -32.63 -11.66 22.44
N THR A 114 -31.79 -10.63 22.52
CA THR A 114 -32.21 -9.23 22.65
C THR A 114 -32.39 -8.58 21.26
N PHE A 115 -33.27 -9.17 20.44
CA PHE A 115 -33.38 -8.87 19.00
C PHE A 115 -33.72 -7.41 18.67
N ALA A 116 -34.50 -6.72 19.51
CA ALA A 116 -34.86 -5.33 19.26
C ALA A 116 -33.65 -4.38 19.34
N LEU A 117 -32.72 -4.63 20.26
CA LEU A 117 -31.50 -3.83 20.39
C LEU A 117 -30.47 -4.24 19.33
N GLU A 118 -30.33 -5.54 19.09
CA GLU A 118 -29.50 -6.10 18.03
C GLU A 118 -29.78 -5.45 16.67
N LYS A 119 -31.05 -5.42 16.23
CA LYS A 119 -31.43 -4.78 14.95
C LYS A 119 -30.99 -3.31 14.86
N ARG A 120 -31.09 -2.55 15.96
CA ARG A 120 -30.66 -1.13 16.00
C ARG A 120 -29.13 -1.02 15.89
N VAL A 121 -28.41 -1.90 16.57
CA VAL A 121 -26.95 -1.95 16.52
C VAL A 121 -26.47 -2.36 15.12
N LEU A 122 -27.08 -3.37 14.50
CA LEU A 122 -26.79 -3.75 13.10
C LEU A 122 -27.09 -2.63 12.11
N PHE A 123 -28.17 -1.88 12.32
CA PHE A 123 -28.49 -0.72 11.48
C PHE A 123 -27.42 0.36 11.62
N ALA A 124 -26.98 0.67 12.84
CA ALA A 124 -25.88 1.61 13.07
C ALA A 124 -24.57 1.11 12.44
N SER A 125 -24.26 -0.18 12.61
CA SER A 125 -23.08 -0.82 12.02
C SER A 125 -23.05 -0.67 10.49
N ALA A 126 -24.14 -1.01 9.80
CA ALA A 126 -24.23 -0.88 8.34
C ALA A 126 -23.96 0.56 7.86
N HIS A 127 -24.43 1.58 8.60
CA HIS A 127 -24.14 2.97 8.27
C HIS A 127 -22.70 3.37 8.56
N THR A 128 -22.06 2.81 9.58
CA THR A 128 -20.62 3.03 9.83
C THR A 128 -19.76 2.41 8.74
N TRP A 129 -20.09 1.20 8.28
CA TRP A 129 -19.43 0.58 7.12
C TRP A 129 -19.59 1.43 5.87
N LEU A 130 -20.81 1.88 5.57
CA LEU A 130 -21.08 2.76 4.43
C LEU A 130 -20.30 4.08 4.52
N LEU A 131 -20.27 4.72 5.69
CA LEU A 131 -19.51 5.96 5.89
C LEU A 131 -18.01 5.74 5.65
N SER A 132 -17.45 4.65 6.19
CA SER A 132 -16.05 4.26 5.94
C SER A 132 -15.78 4.06 4.45
N ALA A 133 -16.68 3.39 3.74
CA ALA A 133 -16.56 3.12 2.31
C ALA A 133 -16.62 4.40 1.46
N LEU A 134 -17.58 5.29 1.75
CA LEU A 134 -17.73 6.58 1.05
C LEU A 134 -16.51 7.48 1.25
N LEU A 135 -16.00 7.57 2.48
CA LEU A 135 -14.78 8.33 2.77
C LEU A 135 -13.55 7.74 2.06
N SER A 136 -13.49 6.41 1.93
CA SER A 136 -12.43 5.73 1.19
C SER A 136 -12.49 6.08 -0.30
N ILE A 137 -13.67 6.00 -0.94
CA ILE A 137 -13.84 6.44 -2.33
C ILE A 137 -13.47 7.91 -2.49
N TYR A 138 -13.98 8.79 -1.63
CA TYR A 138 -13.68 10.22 -1.69
C TYR A 138 -12.16 10.48 -1.63
N GLY A 139 -11.46 9.77 -0.74
CA GLY A 139 -10.00 9.86 -0.61
C GLY A 139 -9.23 9.38 -1.84
N VAL A 140 -9.68 8.30 -2.51
CA VAL A 140 -9.03 7.79 -3.73
C VAL A 140 -9.33 8.64 -4.95
N VAL A 141 -10.55 9.18 -5.07
CA VAL A 141 -10.96 9.94 -6.27
C VAL A 141 -10.10 11.18 -6.47
N ASP A 142 -9.72 11.84 -5.37
CA ASP A 142 -8.80 12.98 -5.39
C ASP A 142 -7.37 12.63 -5.85
N GLU A 143 -7.05 11.35 -5.96
CA GLU A 143 -5.72 10.80 -6.25
C GLU A 143 -5.69 9.98 -7.55
N ILE A 144 -6.70 10.14 -8.41
CA ILE A 144 -6.82 9.41 -9.69
C ILE A 144 -5.77 9.93 -10.68
N ASP A 145 -4.56 9.43 -10.53
CA ASP A 145 -3.56 9.30 -11.58
C ASP A 145 -3.23 7.80 -11.65
N PHE A 146 -4.08 7.02 -12.33
CA PHE A 146 -3.96 5.54 -12.44
C PHE A 146 -2.71 5.10 -13.20
N LEU A 147 -1.54 5.28 -12.59
CA LEU A 147 -0.23 5.06 -13.19
C LEU A 147 0.29 3.64 -12.93
N ASP A 148 -0.23 2.95 -11.90
CA ASP A 148 0.17 1.59 -11.52
C ASP A 148 -1.02 0.65 -11.29
N THR A 149 -0.80 -0.63 -11.55
CA THR A 149 -1.78 -1.71 -11.34
C THR A 149 -2.19 -1.80 -9.86
N SER A 150 -1.28 -1.49 -8.94
CA SER A 150 -1.59 -1.50 -7.51
C SER A 150 -2.66 -0.47 -7.12
N ASP A 151 -2.67 0.71 -7.76
CA ASP A 151 -3.64 1.78 -7.48
C ASP A 151 -5.01 1.48 -8.09
N ILE A 152 -5.04 0.85 -9.28
CA ILE A 152 -6.28 0.33 -9.89
C ILE A 152 -6.93 -0.71 -8.98
N LEU A 153 -6.14 -1.63 -8.39
CA LEU A 153 -6.65 -2.64 -7.47
C LEU A 153 -7.20 -2.01 -6.18
N VAL A 154 -6.54 -0.99 -5.61
CA VAL A 154 -7.06 -0.26 -4.44
C VAL A 154 -8.38 0.42 -4.76
N PHE A 155 -8.48 1.09 -5.90
CA PHE A 155 -9.72 1.73 -6.33
C PHE A 155 -10.85 0.71 -6.51
N ALA A 156 -10.60 -0.39 -7.23
CA ALA A 156 -11.56 -1.47 -7.39
C ALA A 156 -12.02 -2.05 -6.05
N GLY A 157 -11.08 -2.25 -5.10
CA GLY A 157 -11.38 -2.69 -3.75
C GLY A 157 -12.33 -1.75 -3.01
N ASN A 158 -12.10 -0.43 -3.09
CA ASN A 158 -12.96 0.58 -2.45
C ASN A 158 -14.35 0.68 -3.09
N ILE A 159 -14.47 0.50 -4.42
CA ILE A 159 -15.76 0.39 -5.09
C ILE A 159 -16.53 -0.85 -4.61
N LEU A 160 -15.87 -2.02 -4.55
CA LEU A 160 -16.48 -3.26 -4.07
C LEU A 160 -16.92 -3.16 -2.61
N PHE A 161 -16.10 -2.55 -1.75
CA PHE A 161 -16.45 -2.26 -0.35
C PHE A 161 -17.70 -1.36 -0.24
N SER A 162 -17.80 -0.35 -1.10
CA SER A 162 -18.97 0.53 -1.12
C SER A 162 -20.23 -0.16 -1.61
N ILE A 163 -20.14 -0.99 -2.65
CA ILE A 163 -21.27 -1.80 -3.13
C ILE A 163 -21.76 -2.74 -2.03
N GLY A 164 -20.84 -3.47 -1.37
CA GLY A 164 -21.18 -4.35 -0.24
C GLY A 164 -21.88 -3.60 0.89
N SER A 165 -21.35 -2.44 1.28
CA SER A 165 -21.92 -1.61 2.35
C SER A 165 -23.31 -1.04 2.01
N VAL A 166 -23.55 -0.67 0.75
CA VAL A 166 -24.88 -0.25 0.28
C VAL A 166 -25.88 -1.39 0.35
N ILE A 167 -25.48 -2.60 -0.09
CA ILE A 167 -26.34 -3.79 0.01
C ILE A 167 -26.68 -4.07 1.47
N ASP A 168 -25.70 -4.02 2.39
CA ASP A 168 -25.93 -4.25 3.82
C ASP A 168 -26.92 -3.23 4.40
N VAL A 169 -26.79 -1.94 4.06
CA VAL A 169 -27.78 -0.93 4.47
C VAL A 169 -29.17 -1.27 3.94
N ILE A 170 -29.30 -1.59 2.64
CA ILE A 170 -30.58 -1.99 2.03
C ILE A 170 -31.19 -3.20 2.75
N VAL A 171 -30.38 -4.22 3.07
CA VAL A 171 -30.80 -5.41 3.82
C VAL A 171 -31.39 -5.01 5.19
N ARG A 172 -30.70 -4.14 5.94
CA ARG A 172 -31.19 -3.68 7.26
C ARG A 172 -32.46 -2.83 7.14
N TYR A 173 -32.64 -2.07 6.05
CA TYR A 173 -33.91 -1.40 5.77
C TYR A 173 -35.02 -2.43 5.48
N LEU A 174 -34.79 -3.38 4.58
CA LEU A 174 -35.79 -4.39 4.20
C LEU A 174 -36.21 -5.26 5.38
N ASP A 175 -35.30 -5.64 6.27
CA ASP A 175 -35.61 -6.42 7.47
C ASP A 175 -36.55 -5.68 8.44
N ASN A 176 -36.52 -4.34 8.44
CA ASN A 176 -37.42 -3.52 9.24
C ASN A 176 -38.79 -3.31 8.59
N TYR A 177 -38.86 -3.16 7.26
CA TYR A 177 -40.09 -2.77 6.55
C TYR A 177 -40.84 -3.94 5.89
N ALA A 178 -40.17 -5.05 5.60
CA ALA A 178 -40.73 -6.20 4.88
C ALA A 178 -40.38 -7.55 5.54
N PRO A 179 -40.72 -7.77 6.83
CA PRO A 179 -40.33 -8.97 7.57
C PRO A 179 -40.91 -10.27 6.99
N LYS A 180 -41.99 -10.19 6.20
CA LYS A 180 -42.57 -11.35 5.49
C LYS A 180 -41.68 -11.89 4.36
N ALA A 181 -40.60 -11.18 4.01
CA ALA A 181 -39.63 -11.57 2.98
C ALA A 181 -38.31 -12.07 3.56
N GLU A 182 -38.28 -12.54 4.81
CA GLU A 182 -37.07 -12.95 5.56
C GLU A 182 -36.12 -13.84 4.75
N ASP A 183 -36.65 -14.86 4.05
CA ASP A 183 -35.82 -15.77 3.24
C ASP A 183 -35.13 -15.07 2.05
N ASN A 184 -35.79 -14.08 1.45
CA ASN A 184 -35.21 -13.28 0.36
C ASN A 184 -34.19 -12.28 0.91
N ILE A 185 -34.42 -11.75 2.10
CA ILE A 185 -33.51 -10.83 2.79
C ILE A 185 -32.22 -11.56 3.16
N LYS A 186 -32.29 -12.78 3.71
CA LYS A 186 -31.10 -13.60 4.00
C LYS A 186 -30.28 -13.93 2.76
N LYS A 187 -30.93 -14.21 1.62
CA LYS A 187 -30.25 -14.42 0.34
C LYS A 187 -29.56 -13.15 -0.16
N LEU A 188 -30.19 -11.99 0.05
CA LEU A 188 -29.60 -10.70 -0.30
C LEU A 188 -28.43 -10.33 0.62
N GLU A 189 -28.51 -10.65 1.91
CA GLU A 189 -27.40 -10.51 2.85
C GLU A 189 -26.23 -11.41 2.44
N PHE A 190 -26.50 -12.67 2.09
CA PHE A 190 -25.47 -13.55 1.56
C PHE A 190 -24.87 -13.05 0.24
N SER A 191 -25.64 -12.34 -0.60
CA SER A 191 -25.12 -11.81 -1.87
C SER A 191 -24.17 -10.63 -1.70
N SER A 192 -24.08 -10.00 -0.52
CA SER A 192 -23.03 -9.02 -0.22
C SER A 192 -21.67 -9.68 0.05
N SER A 193 -21.67 -10.95 0.50
CA SER A 193 -20.46 -11.68 0.93
C SER A 193 -19.36 -11.79 -0.16
N PRO A 194 -19.67 -12.05 -1.46
CA PRO A 194 -18.66 -12.02 -2.52
C PRO A 194 -17.96 -10.66 -2.69
N PHE A 195 -18.65 -9.53 -2.43
CA PHE A 195 -18.05 -8.20 -2.53
C PHE A 195 -17.05 -7.95 -1.41
N TRP A 196 -17.37 -8.41 -0.20
CA TRP A 196 -16.44 -8.40 0.95
C TRP A 196 -15.21 -9.27 0.71
N LEU A 197 -15.36 -10.43 0.10
CA LEU A 197 -14.22 -11.28 -0.24
C LEU A 197 -13.37 -10.67 -1.36
N ALA A 198 -14.01 -10.18 -2.41
CA ALA A 198 -13.33 -9.59 -3.56
C ALA A 198 -12.58 -8.30 -3.18
N ASN A 199 -13.15 -7.46 -2.31
CA ASN A 199 -12.46 -6.25 -1.84
C ASN A 199 -11.18 -6.60 -1.07
N ALA A 200 -11.20 -7.66 -0.25
CA ALA A 200 -10.05 -8.07 0.54
C ALA A 200 -8.94 -8.64 -0.33
N LEU A 201 -9.32 -9.39 -1.38
CA LEU A 201 -8.39 -9.86 -2.40
C LEU A 201 -7.75 -8.69 -3.16
N CYS A 202 -8.54 -7.70 -3.58
CA CYS A 202 -8.03 -6.50 -4.25
C CYS A 202 -6.94 -5.81 -3.43
N PHE A 203 -7.18 -5.56 -2.14
CA PHE A 203 -6.21 -4.90 -1.27
C PHE A 203 -4.95 -5.74 -1.04
N LEU A 204 -5.10 -7.06 -0.83
CA LEU A 204 -3.93 -7.94 -0.67
C LEU A 204 -3.09 -8.00 -1.94
N LEU A 205 -3.74 -8.13 -3.11
CA LEU A 205 -3.05 -8.17 -4.40
C LEU A 205 -2.37 -6.84 -4.71
N ALA A 206 -2.98 -5.70 -4.35
CA ALA A 206 -2.38 -4.38 -4.49
C ALA A 206 -1.05 -4.31 -3.73
N ASP A 207 -1.01 -4.77 -2.47
CA ASP A 207 0.22 -4.77 -1.67
C ASP A 207 1.26 -5.75 -2.16
N ILE A 208 0.86 -6.95 -2.60
CA ILE A 208 1.80 -7.93 -3.17
C ILE A 208 2.44 -7.35 -4.44
N THR A 209 1.64 -6.73 -5.30
CA THR A 209 2.08 -6.11 -6.56
C THR A 209 3.05 -4.98 -6.29
N ARG A 210 2.69 -4.07 -5.38
CA ARG A 210 3.52 -2.96 -4.93
C ARG A 210 4.84 -3.43 -4.31
N SER A 211 4.77 -4.44 -3.44
CA SER A 211 5.96 -5.03 -2.80
C SER A 211 6.89 -5.68 -3.83
N ALA A 212 6.34 -6.37 -4.84
CA ALA A 212 7.12 -6.95 -5.93
C ALA A 212 7.78 -5.86 -6.80
N HIS A 213 7.05 -4.78 -7.10
CA HIS A 213 7.58 -3.64 -7.85
C HIS A 213 8.75 -2.97 -7.12
N LEU A 214 8.61 -2.71 -5.82
CA LEU A 214 9.67 -2.12 -4.97
C LEU A 214 10.92 -3.02 -4.92
N ARG A 215 10.74 -4.34 -4.81
CA ARG A 215 11.86 -5.29 -4.87
C ARG A 215 12.58 -5.26 -6.21
N LYS A 216 11.85 -5.19 -7.32
CA LYS A 216 12.43 -5.10 -8.67
C LYS A 216 13.23 -3.80 -8.84
N GLN A 217 12.67 -2.66 -8.41
CA GLN A 217 13.40 -1.38 -8.46
C GLN A 217 14.67 -1.41 -7.61
N LYS A 218 14.61 -2.01 -6.41
CA LYS A 218 15.79 -2.14 -5.53
C LYS A 218 16.89 -2.94 -6.23
N LYS A 219 16.55 -4.10 -6.81
CA LYS A 219 17.51 -4.94 -7.53
C LYS A 219 18.16 -4.18 -8.70
N ASN A 220 17.37 -3.49 -9.51
CA ASN A 220 17.88 -2.72 -10.64
C ASN A 220 18.86 -1.61 -10.20
N ARG A 221 18.62 -0.95 -9.05
CA ARG A 221 19.56 0.04 -8.50
C ARG A 221 20.86 -0.61 -8.02
N GLU A 222 20.76 -1.74 -7.32
CA GLU A 222 21.95 -2.49 -6.87
C GLU A 222 22.79 -2.98 -8.05
N ASP A 223 22.15 -3.47 -9.11
CA ASP A 223 22.82 -3.89 -10.34
C ASP A 223 23.49 -2.71 -11.06
N ALA A 224 22.84 -1.54 -11.12
CA ALA A 224 23.42 -0.31 -11.68
C ALA A 224 24.67 0.15 -10.91
N TYR A 225 24.61 0.19 -9.58
CA TYR A 225 25.78 0.54 -8.75
C TYR A 225 26.95 -0.45 -8.91
N ARG A 226 26.66 -1.75 -9.07
CA ARG A 226 27.69 -2.76 -9.34
C ARG A 226 28.35 -2.54 -10.68
N LEU A 227 27.58 -2.21 -11.72
CA LEU A 227 28.11 -1.91 -13.05
C LEU A 227 28.98 -0.64 -13.03
N GLU A 228 28.58 0.40 -12.30
CA GLU A 228 29.36 1.63 -12.14
C GLU A 228 30.69 1.39 -11.41
N GLN A 229 30.69 0.57 -10.35
CA GLN A 229 31.93 0.18 -9.65
C GLN A 229 32.86 -0.65 -10.52
N VAL A 230 32.33 -1.57 -11.32
CA VAL A 230 33.14 -2.34 -12.28
C VAL A 230 33.73 -1.39 -13.32
N GLY A 231 32.93 -0.48 -13.90
CA GLY A 231 33.38 0.54 -14.85
C GLY A 231 34.58 1.34 -14.33
N HIS A 232 34.46 1.92 -13.13
CA HIS A 232 35.54 2.67 -12.49
C HIS A 232 36.81 1.85 -12.19
N LEU A 233 36.69 0.55 -11.90
CA LEU A 233 37.85 -0.33 -11.72
C LEU A 233 38.56 -0.62 -13.04
N THR A 234 37.82 -0.74 -14.14
CA THR A 234 38.39 -0.92 -15.49
C THR A 234 39.12 0.34 -15.96
N GLU A 235 38.53 1.53 -15.80
CA GLU A 235 39.19 2.80 -16.17
C GLU A 235 40.48 3.03 -15.37
N LYS A 236 40.46 2.73 -14.06
CA LYS A 236 41.66 2.85 -13.22
C LYS A 236 42.74 1.85 -13.62
N SER A 237 42.36 0.63 -13.99
CA SER A 237 43.31 -0.37 -14.50
C SER A 237 43.90 0.02 -15.86
N GLU A 238 43.15 0.72 -16.72
CA GLU A 238 43.66 1.23 -18.00
C GLU A 238 44.60 2.43 -17.80
N GLU A 239 44.31 3.33 -16.86
CA GLU A 239 45.21 4.42 -16.46
C GLU A 239 46.53 3.88 -15.87
N ASP A 240 46.47 2.89 -14.97
CA ASP A 240 47.66 2.26 -14.38
C ASP A 240 48.49 1.50 -15.44
N ASN A 241 47.85 0.83 -16.40
CA ASN A 241 48.54 0.15 -17.49
C ASN A 241 49.20 1.12 -18.50
N ASN A 242 48.58 2.26 -18.81
CA ASN A 242 49.19 3.29 -19.66
C ASN A 242 50.33 4.06 -18.96
N SER A 243 50.25 4.22 -17.63
CA SER A 243 51.32 4.81 -16.81
C SER A 243 52.58 3.93 -16.76
N THR A 244 52.39 2.60 -16.75
CA THR A 244 53.50 1.64 -16.69
C THR A 244 54.19 1.44 -18.06
N SER A 245 53.47 1.72 -19.16
CA SER A 245 54.02 1.69 -20.53
C SER A 245 54.97 2.87 -20.80
N THR A 246 54.66 4.06 -20.27
CA THR A 246 55.50 5.26 -20.43
C THR A 246 56.78 5.21 -19.58
N GLU A 247 56.80 4.46 -18.48
CA GLU A 247 58.01 4.31 -17.65
C GLU A 247 59.02 3.30 -18.24
N ASN A 248 58.56 2.34 -19.05
CA ASN A 248 59.43 1.37 -19.75
C ASN A 248 60.01 1.90 -21.08
N GLU A 249 59.37 2.88 -21.73
CA GLU A 249 59.98 3.55 -22.88
C GLU A 249 61.15 4.48 -22.50
N HIS A 250 61.18 5.02 -21.27
CA HIS A 250 62.28 5.88 -20.82
C HIS A 250 63.54 5.14 -20.34
N LYS A 251 63.47 3.81 -20.09
CA LYS A 251 64.66 3.00 -19.72
C LYS A 251 65.35 2.30 -20.90
N SER A 252 64.75 2.25 -22.08
CA SER A 252 65.32 1.55 -23.25
C SER A 252 65.96 2.46 -24.32
N LYS A 253 66.03 3.78 -24.09
CA LYS A 253 66.75 4.71 -24.96
C LYS A 253 67.73 5.56 -24.16
N LYS A 254 68.80 4.91 -23.69
CA LYS A 254 70.00 5.60 -23.17
C LYS A 254 71.29 5.10 -23.82
N ILE A 255 71.27 4.91 -25.13
CA ILE A 255 72.48 4.78 -25.97
C ILE A 255 72.19 5.38 -27.35
N ASN A 256 72.49 6.67 -27.54
CA ASN A 256 73.25 7.22 -28.69
C ASN A 256 73.01 8.73 -28.93
N ASN A 257 74.14 9.44 -29.00
CA ASN A 257 74.47 10.58 -29.87
C ASN A 257 73.80 11.95 -29.69
N LYS A 258 74.51 12.82 -28.93
CA LYS A 258 75.28 13.99 -29.38
C LYS A 258 74.83 14.75 -30.66
N THR A 259 74.59 16.07 -30.48
CA THR A 259 74.69 17.23 -31.44
C THR A 259 73.71 17.24 -32.63
N ASP A 260 72.96 18.28 -33.01
CA ASP A 260 73.23 19.73 -33.06
C ASP A 260 71.94 20.59 -33.11
N LYS A 261 72.08 21.84 -32.62
CA LYS A 261 71.53 23.16 -33.02
C LYS A 261 70.09 23.45 -33.52
N GLU A 262 69.57 24.53 -32.90
CA GLU A 262 68.87 25.73 -33.46
C GLU A 262 67.37 25.75 -33.82
N GLY A 263 66.71 26.84 -33.37
CA GLY A 263 65.44 27.40 -33.87
C GLY A 263 64.26 27.27 -32.87
N LYS A 264 63.88 28.33 -32.13
CA LYS A 264 62.83 29.34 -32.45
C LYS A 264 61.44 28.70 -32.71
N ASP A 265 60.31 29.12 -32.17
CA ASP A 265 59.83 30.28 -31.43
C ASP A 265 58.40 29.93 -30.93
N THR A 266 57.88 30.67 -29.94
CA THR A 266 56.44 30.97 -29.66
C THR A 266 55.47 29.81 -29.30
N GLU A 267 54.36 29.96 -28.57
CA GLU A 267 53.78 30.89 -27.59
C GLU A 267 52.36 30.33 -27.30
N SER A 268 51.74 30.75 -26.19
CA SER A 268 50.29 30.66 -25.87
C SER A 268 49.77 29.36 -25.24
N GLN A 269 49.59 29.33 -23.91
CA GLN A 269 48.41 29.82 -23.14
C GLN A 269 47.14 28.96 -23.37
N LYS A 270 46.70 28.12 -22.42
CA LYS A 270 45.97 28.40 -21.15
C LYS A 270 44.49 28.82 -21.35
N LYS A 271 43.57 27.94 -20.92
CA LYS A 271 42.22 28.17 -20.32
C LYS A 271 41.48 26.81 -20.37
N SER A 272 41.16 26.09 -19.30
CA SER A 272 40.55 26.46 -18.01
C SER A 272 39.37 27.42 -18.19
N LYS A 273 38.15 26.88 -18.18
CA LYS A 273 37.03 27.52 -17.51
C LYS A 273 36.04 26.47 -17.01
N GLN A 274 35.90 26.51 -15.70
CA GLN A 274 34.96 25.83 -14.84
C GLN A 274 33.85 26.85 -14.52
N VAL A 275 32.71 26.34 -14.06
CA VAL A 275 31.67 27.01 -13.24
C VAL A 275 30.66 27.94 -13.95
N LYS A 276 29.37 27.57 -13.95
CA LYS A 276 28.31 28.15 -13.08
C LYS A 276 26.90 27.71 -13.50
N GLU A 277 26.29 26.83 -12.70
CA GLU A 277 24.96 27.05 -12.09
C GLU A 277 25.01 28.36 -11.26
N PRO A 278 23.90 29.08 -11.00
CA PRO A 278 22.61 28.59 -10.47
C PRO A 278 21.42 29.31 -11.16
N GLU A 279 20.15 29.36 -10.75
CA GLU A 279 19.44 29.39 -9.46
C GLU A 279 17.94 29.20 -9.84
N GLU A 280 17.23 28.28 -9.20
CA GLU A 280 16.11 28.58 -8.29
C GLU A 280 15.29 29.85 -8.62
N GLU A 281 14.08 29.67 -9.13
CA GLU A 281 12.98 30.59 -8.84
C GLU A 281 11.75 29.78 -8.36
N SER A 282 11.53 29.89 -7.05
CA SER A 282 10.25 29.70 -6.39
C SER A 282 9.25 30.73 -6.90
N PHE A 283 8.05 30.30 -7.30
CA PHE A 283 6.88 31.17 -7.27
C PHE A 283 5.74 30.51 -6.51
N ASN A 284 5.29 31.30 -5.54
CA ASN A 284 4.27 31.03 -4.56
C ASN A 284 2.93 31.63 -5.04
N ASP A 285 1.87 31.15 -4.40
CA ASP A 285 0.61 31.84 -4.11
C ASP A 285 -0.63 31.66 -5.01
N ASN A 286 -1.69 31.25 -4.28
CA ASN A 286 -3.12 31.54 -4.41
C ASN A 286 -3.98 30.65 -5.32
N LEU A 287 -4.62 29.62 -4.73
CA LEU A 287 -6.06 29.59 -4.42
C LEU A 287 -6.42 28.40 -3.52
#